data_AF-A0A7D4Y6Z3-F1
#
_entry.id   AF-A0A7D4Y6Z3-F1
#
_cell.length_a   1.000
_cell.length_b   1.000
_cell.length_c   1.000
_cell.angle_alpha   90.00
_cell.angle_beta   90.00
_cell.angle_gamma   90.00
#
_symmetry.space_group_name_H-M   'P 1'
#
loop_
_entity.id
_entity.type
_entity.pdbx_description
1 polymer ?
#
loop_
_entity_poly.entity_id
_entity_poly.type
_entity_poly.pdbx_seq_one_letter_code
_entity_poly.pdbx_strand_id
1 'polypeptide(L)'
;MLPSTDSPIGRRAALATGVAAASSLAGCTTVRRIRRLYDDPHTHHSDATLGEPPEPWPTLGHDARRTGYRETAPDIAAEPTIERVGGGGGEFRDTAPAVTSEAVYATTVSYADDGRTRGFAATGRDGESWWERQWEDGDVPAAPTIHGETALLSRGRTTVAVDRRSAELRWEYAAGSGDGVPTAVGETVYLPGRRLLALDGVTGECRWAADDLSNPPGPVAATESTVFAEGDGTLYAVDAADGSVRWQESVPEPGYDAPVVGDAVVAVMGSEGLLQAIPRGDDAERWQRQVPGGQVAPSVAHSRVYAVSDTDDSLLAFDTHTGETDWSTGLGPTVDHRVAVGGGTVYAMGYDGSIEEDVLFCVDAASGEVRRTVPLRTAADEPLVTEGTGVALADDGVLFPAGVDGEYGIYRLG
;
A
#
# COMPACT_ATOMS: atom_id res chain seq x y z
N MET A 1 -55.62 -55.82 42.40
CA MET A 1 -56.19 -54.59 42.98
C MET A 1 -56.21 -53.53 41.90
N LEU A 2 -57.38 -53.30 41.32
CA LEU A 2 -57.74 -52.06 40.61
C LEU A 2 -58.17 -51.04 41.69
N PRO A 3 -58.01 -49.73 41.45
CA PRO A 3 -59.02 -48.92 40.72
C PRO A 3 -58.35 -48.06 39.62
N SER A 4 -58.92 -47.77 38.45
CA SER A 4 -60.26 -47.25 38.06
C SER A 4 -60.54 -45.82 38.53
N THR A 5 -60.40 -44.86 37.62
CA THR A 5 -61.30 -43.70 37.41
C THR A 5 -61.00 -43.20 35.98
N ASP A 6 -61.82 -43.57 35.01
CA ASP A 6 -63.10 -42.99 34.59
C ASP A 6 -62.95 -42.06 33.37
N SER A 7 -63.52 -42.56 32.27
CA SER A 7 -63.87 -41.86 31.03
C SER A 7 -65.14 -41.00 31.24
N PRO A 8 -65.81 -40.47 30.20
CA PRO A 8 -65.42 -39.63 29.05
C PRO A 8 -66.29 -38.33 29.02
N ILE A 9 -66.31 -37.60 27.89
CA ILE A 9 -67.33 -36.66 27.35
C ILE A 9 -66.55 -35.47 26.73
N GLY A 10 -66.72 -35.03 25.49
CA GLY A 10 -67.69 -35.37 24.45
C GLY A 10 -67.31 -34.69 23.13
N ARG A 11 -67.95 -35.13 22.05
CA ARG A 11 -67.78 -34.59 20.69
C ARG A 11 -68.25 -33.14 20.60
N ARG A 12 -67.43 -32.26 20.01
CA ARG A 12 -67.85 -31.22 19.05
C ARG A 12 -66.60 -30.64 18.35
N ALA A 13 -66.64 -30.61 17.04
CA ALA A 13 -65.61 -30.06 16.16
C ALA A 13 -65.77 -28.54 16.02
N ALA A 14 -64.66 -27.80 15.96
CA ALA A 14 -64.49 -26.58 15.13
C ALA A 14 -63.03 -26.10 15.13
N LEU A 15 -62.43 -26.14 13.93
CA LEU A 15 -61.51 -25.19 13.27
C LEU A 15 -60.26 -24.58 13.96
N ALA A 16 -59.13 -24.87 13.31
CA ALA A 16 -58.04 -23.97 12.90
C ALA A 16 -57.18 -23.27 13.97
N THR A 17 -55.90 -23.63 14.06
CA THR A 17 -54.78 -23.02 13.31
C THR A 17 -53.49 -23.78 13.62
N GLY A 18 -52.64 -23.93 12.61
CA GLY A 18 -51.50 -24.82 12.64
C GLY A 18 -50.24 -24.22 13.25
N VAL A 19 -49.41 -25.10 13.82
CA VAL A 19 -47.95 -24.99 13.88
C VAL A 19 -47.42 -26.42 13.74
N ALA A 20 -46.73 -26.71 12.64
CA ALA A 20 -45.97 -27.93 12.49
C ALA A 20 -44.62 -27.75 13.22
N ALA A 21 -44.47 -28.42 14.36
CA ALA A 21 -43.16 -28.70 14.94
C ALA A 21 -42.58 -29.91 14.19
N ALA A 22 -41.51 -29.72 13.43
CA ALA A 22 -40.73 -30.81 12.87
C ALA A 22 -39.50 -31.06 13.75
N SER A 23 -39.55 -32.21 14.39
CA SER A 23 -38.54 -32.81 15.24
C SER A 23 -37.23 -33.07 14.50
N SER A 24 -36.15 -32.92 15.24
CA SER A 24 -34.79 -33.37 14.95
C SER A 24 -34.68 -34.80 14.39
N LEU A 25 -33.97 -34.94 13.28
CA LEU A 25 -33.10 -36.08 13.00
C LEU A 25 -31.77 -35.55 12.45
N ALA A 26 -30.75 -35.59 13.30
CA ALA A 26 -29.36 -35.45 12.92
C ALA A 26 -28.92 -36.71 12.16
N GLY A 27 -28.16 -36.54 11.08
CA GLY A 27 -27.43 -37.64 10.46
C GLY A 27 -27.11 -37.43 8.99
N CYS A 28 -25.83 -37.17 8.72
CA CYS A 28 -25.13 -37.35 7.44
C CYS A 28 -25.16 -36.18 6.43
N THR A 29 -24.43 -35.09 6.74
CA THR A 29 -23.75 -34.27 5.70
C THR A 29 -22.39 -33.75 6.20
N THR A 30 -21.43 -34.64 6.47
CA THR A 30 -20.08 -34.23 6.91
C THR A 30 -18.99 -34.41 5.85
N VAL A 31 -19.30 -34.88 4.63
CA VAL A 31 -18.25 -35.07 3.59
C VAL A 31 -18.53 -34.31 2.28
N ARG A 32 -19.45 -33.32 2.30
CA ARG A 32 -19.63 -32.37 1.17
C ARG A 32 -19.54 -30.89 1.55
N ARG A 33 -19.19 -30.57 2.80
CA ARG A 33 -19.13 -29.17 3.31
C ARG A 33 -17.74 -28.55 3.38
N ILE A 34 -16.65 -29.31 3.16
CA ILE A 34 -15.28 -28.75 3.22
C ILE A 34 -14.86 -28.13 1.87
N ARG A 35 -15.66 -28.27 0.81
CA ARG A 35 -15.39 -27.66 -0.51
C ARG A 35 -16.17 -26.36 -0.80
N ARG A 36 -16.93 -25.83 0.18
CA ARG A 36 -17.85 -24.68 0.03
C ARG A 36 -17.52 -23.45 0.89
N LEU A 37 -16.32 -23.37 1.48
CA LEU A 37 -15.83 -22.15 2.14
C LEU A 37 -14.93 -21.30 1.21
N TYR A 38 -15.00 -21.56 -0.10
CA TYR A 38 -14.19 -20.93 -1.14
C TYR A 38 -15.05 -20.17 -2.17
N ASP A 39 -16.35 -20.02 -1.89
CA ASP A 39 -17.20 -19.10 -2.64
C ASP A 39 -16.92 -17.70 -2.10
N ASP A 40 -16.46 -16.84 -3.00
CA ASP A 40 -16.05 -15.45 -2.84
C ASP A 40 -16.80 -14.67 -1.72
N PRO A 41 -16.15 -14.35 -0.57
CA PRO A 41 -16.75 -13.60 0.54
C PRO A 41 -16.77 -12.10 0.22
N HIS A 42 -17.45 -11.75 -0.85
CA HIS A 42 -17.67 -10.39 -1.33
C HIS A 42 -19.06 -9.89 -0.92
N THR A 43 -19.12 -8.60 -0.54
CA THR A 43 -20.38 -7.87 -0.28
C THR A 43 -20.43 -6.64 -1.18
N HIS A 44 -21.42 -6.60 -2.08
CA HIS A 44 -21.66 -5.45 -2.96
C HIS A 44 -22.71 -4.52 -2.37
N HIS A 45 -22.45 -3.21 -2.43
CA HIS A 45 -23.41 -2.17 -2.08
C HIS A 45 -23.76 -1.29 -3.29
N SER A 46 -22.75 -0.91 -4.07
CA SER A 46 -22.88 -0.15 -5.31
C SER A 46 -21.59 -0.25 -6.13
N ASP A 47 -21.67 0.10 -7.41
CA ASP A 47 -20.49 0.10 -8.28
C ASP A 47 -19.52 1.22 -7.86
N ALA A 48 -18.24 0.86 -7.75
CA ALA A 48 -17.15 1.81 -7.62
C ALA A 48 -16.94 2.55 -8.95
N THR A 49 -16.28 3.69 -8.88
CA THR A 49 -16.03 4.51 -10.07
C THR A 49 -14.52 4.63 -10.23
N LEU A 50 -14.00 3.80 -11.13
CA LEU A 50 -12.61 3.80 -11.57
C LEU A 50 -12.53 4.43 -12.95
N GLY A 51 -11.47 5.18 -13.25
CA GLY A 51 -11.28 5.80 -14.56
C GLY A 51 -10.87 7.26 -14.49
N GLU A 52 -11.15 7.99 -15.58
CA GLU A 52 -10.71 9.38 -15.86
C GLU A 52 -10.90 10.37 -14.68
N PRO A 53 -10.08 11.44 -14.65
CA PRO A 53 -9.56 12.12 -13.46
C PRO A 53 -10.51 12.40 -12.28
N PRO A 54 -9.93 12.61 -11.07
CA PRO A 54 -8.52 13.02 -10.84
C PRO A 54 -7.47 11.93 -10.98
N GLU A 55 -6.24 12.37 -11.24
CA GLU A 55 -5.07 11.50 -11.40
C GLU A 55 -4.97 10.47 -10.26
N PRO A 56 -4.87 9.18 -10.60
CA PRO A 56 -4.89 8.11 -9.62
C PRO A 56 -3.59 8.06 -8.81
N TRP A 57 -3.68 7.53 -7.60
CA TRP A 57 -2.56 7.00 -6.83
C TRP A 57 -2.75 5.48 -6.71
N PRO A 58 -2.45 4.73 -7.80
CA PRO A 58 -2.90 3.35 -7.97
C PRO A 58 -2.22 2.31 -7.07
N THR A 59 -1.11 2.66 -6.41
CA THR A 59 -0.34 1.73 -5.56
C THR A 59 0.60 2.48 -4.62
N LEU A 60 1.29 1.75 -3.75
CA LEU A 60 2.32 2.28 -2.86
C LEU A 60 3.45 2.94 -3.67
N GLY A 61 3.83 4.15 -3.28
CA GLY A 61 4.87 4.91 -4.02
C GLY A 61 4.40 5.41 -5.38
N HIS A 62 3.09 5.63 -5.54
CA HIS A 62 2.41 6.16 -6.73
C HIS A 62 2.32 5.18 -7.91
N ASP A 63 3.40 4.53 -8.30
CA ASP A 63 3.44 3.65 -9.47
C ASP A 63 4.29 2.40 -9.22
N ALA A 64 4.29 1.48 -10.20
CA ALA A 64 5.10 0.26 -10.14
C ALA A 64 6.63 0.54 -10.09
N ARG A 65 7.06 1.77 -10.38
CA ARG A 65 8.45 2.21 -10.30
C ARG A 65 8.80 2.80 -8.93
N ARG A 66 7.81 2.94 -8.03
CA ARG A 66 7.91 3.56 -6.70
C ARG A 66 8.55 4.95 -6.73
N THR A 67 8.18 5.74 -7.72
CA THR A 67 8.75 7.07 -7.92
C THR A 67 8.16 8.11 -6.97
N GLY A 68 7.02 7.83 -6.33
CA GLY A 68 6.31 8.78 -5.45
C GLY A 68 5.88 10.07 -6.16
N TYR A 69 5.65 10.00 -7.48
CA TYR A 69 5.92 11.07 -8.45
C TYR A 69 4.72 11.72 -9.15
N ARG A 70 4.99 12.90 -9.73
CA ARG A 70 4.27 13.64 -10.80
C ARG A 70 5.29 14.07 -11.86
N GLU A 71 4.92 14.17 -13.15
CA GLU A 71 5.88 14.32 -14.27
C GLU A 71 7.00 15.38 -14.06
N THR A 72 6.63 16.47 -13.38
CA THR A 72 7.51 17.60 -13.02
C THR A 72 7.99 17.55 -11.57
N ALA A 73 9.17 18.10 -11.31
CA ALA A 73 9.62 18.33 -9.93
C ALA A 73 8.65 19.32 -9.24
N PRO A 74 8.30 19.11 -7.97
CA PRO A 74 7.57 20.12 -7.20
C PRO A 74 8.39 21.42 -7.16
N ASP A 75 7.69 22.55 -7.32
CA ASP A 75 8.29 23.86 -7.17
C ASP A 75 8.45 24.17 -5.67
N ILE A 76 9.66 23.98 -5.14
CA ILE A 76 9.97 24.32 -3.75
C ILE A 76 10.54 25.73 -3.71
N ALA A 77 9.81 26.66 -3.11
CA ALA A 77 10.21 28.06 -3.01
C ALA A 77 11.61 28.24 -2.40
N ALA A 78 12.32 29.32 -2.75
CA ALA A 78 13.67 29.60 -2.23
C ALA A 78 13.69 29.70 -0.69
N GLU A 79 12.63 30.26 -0.12
CA GLU A 79 12.32 30.25 1.31
C GLU A 79 11.05 29.41 1.47
N PRO A 80 11.19 28.11 1.77
CA PRO A 80 10.07 27.21 1.72
C PRO A 80 9.26 27.30 3.01
N THR A 81 7.98 26.98 2.92
CA THR A 81 7.10 26.91 4.08
C THR A 81 6.62 25.49 4.28
N ILE A 82 6.53 25.07 5.54
CA ILE A 82 6.00 23.77 5.91
C ILE A 82 4.74 23.98 6.75
N GLU A 83 3.64 23.43 6.25
CA GLU A 83 2.34 23.53 6.91
C GLU A 83 1.64 22.17 6.96
N ARG A 84 0.84 21.98 8.01
CA ARG A 84 0.03 20.78 8.18
C ARG A 84 -1.18 20.87 7.25
N VAL A 85 -1.30 19.92 6.33
CA VAL A 85 -2.37 19.87 5.32
C VAL A 85 -3.37 18.74 5.54
N GLY A 86 -3.09 17.82 6.47
CA GLY A 86 -3.97 16.68 6.73
C GLY A 86 -3.75 16.00 8.07
N GLY A 87 -4.78 15.27 8.50
CA GLY A 87 -4.65 14.27 9.55
C GLY A 87 -3.96 13.00 9.03
N GLY A 88 -3.48 12.17 9.95
CA GLY A 88 -2.72 10.95 9.64
C GLY A 88 -1.24 11.07 9.95
N GLY A 89 -0.46 10.08 9.53
CA GLY A 89 0.93 9.94 9.97
C GLY A 89 1.05 9.19 11.31
N GLY A 90 2.28 8.79 11.63
CA GLY A 90 2.65 7.99 12.81
C GLY A 90 3.74 6.95 12.49
N GLU A 91 4.23 6.21 13.50
CA GLU A 91 5.34 5.23 13.50
C GLU A 91 5.28 4.07 12.47
N PHE A 92 4.35 4.05 11.50
CA PHE A 92 4.32 2.98 10.51
C PHE A 92 5.36 3.23 9.44
N ARG A 93 6.43 2.42 9.55
CA ARG A 93 7.17 1.95 8.38
C ARG A 93 6.17 1.70 7.25
N ASP A 94 6.35 2.40 6.14
CA ASP A 94 5.77 2.07 4.83
C ASP A 94 4.43 2.72 4.42
N THR A 95 4.15 3.98 4.80
CA THR A 95 2.98 4.68 4.23
C THR A 95 3.25 6.14 3.86
N ALA A 96 3.95 6.35 2.74
CA ALA A 96 3.84 7.64 2.06
C ALA A 96 2.34 7.92 1.79
N PRO A 97 1.85 9.15 2.00
CA PRO A 97 0.45 9.45 1.77
C PRO A 97 0.11 9.23 0.29
N ALA A 98 -1.12 8.80 0.03
CA ALA A 98 -1.65 8.84 -1.32
C ALA A 98 -2.19 10.24 -1.60
N VAL A 99 -1.84 10.79 -2.76
CA VAL A 99 -2.06 12.21 -3.04
C VAL A 99 -2.75 12.39 -4.39
N THR A 100 -3.75 13.27 -4.40
CA THR A 100 -4.45 13.71 -5.61
C THR A 100 -4.38 15.23 -5.71
N SER A 101 -4.88 15.80 -6.82
CA SER A 101 -5.04 17.25 -6.97
C SER A 101 -6.05 17.85 -5.96
N GLU A 102 -6.93 17.03 -5.38
CA GLU A 102 -8.02 17.51 -4.52
C GLU A 102 -7.84 17.18 -3.04
N ALA A 103 -7.11 16.12 -2.71
CA ALA A 103 -6.95 15.64 -1.34
C ALA A 103 -5.67 14.83 -1.11
N VAL A 104 -5.37 14.67 0.17
CA VAL A 104 -4.37 13.77 0.76
C VAL A 104 -5.09 12.66 1.50
N TYR A 105 -4.63 11.43 1.34
CA TYR A 105 -5.14 10.24 2.00
C TYR A 105 -4.01 9.56 2.75
N ALA A 106 -4.23 9.29 4.02
CA ALA A 106 -3.19 8.73 4.89
C ALA A 106 -3.76 7.65 5.80
N THR A 107 -2.90 6.74 6.22
CA THR A 107 -3.15 5.94 7.41
C THR A 107 -2.99 6.83 8.64
N THR A 108 -3.74 6.53 9.69
CA THR A 108 -3.73 7.28 10.95
C THR A 108 -3.34 6.34 12.07
N VAL A 109 -2.43 6.74 12.95
CA VAL A 109 -2.25 6.08 14.25
C VAL A 109 -2.17 7.12 15.35
N SER A 110 -2.87 6.84 16.45
CA SER A 110 -2.83 7.66 17.66
C SER A 110 -2.52 6.77 18.86
N TYR A 111 -1.71 7.33 19.76
CA TYR A 111 -1.37 6.76 21.06
C TYR A 111 -2.02 7.63 22.12
N ALA A 112 -3.26 7.31 22.49
CA ALA A 112 -3.95 7.98 23.59
C ALA A 112 -3.75 7.17 24.89
N ASP A 113 -3.93 7.83 26.04
CA ASP A 113 -3.79 7.21 27.37
C ASP A 113 -4.71 5.99 27.58
N ASP A 114 -5.76 5.85 26.76
CA ASP A 114 -6.75 4.77 26.78
C ASP A 114 -6.46 3.64 25.77
N GLY A 115 -5.46 3.77 24.90
CA GLY A 115 -5.05 2.73 23.97
C GLY A 115 -4.54 3.25 22.62
N ARG A 116 -4.21 2.31 21.73
CA ARG A 116 -3.76 2.63 20.36
C ARG A 116 -4.94 2.57 19.39
N THR A 117 -5.20 3.67 18.69
CA THR A 117 -6.15 3.68 17.56
C THR A 117 -5.41 3.68 16.23
N ARG A 118 -6.02 3.03 15.24
CA ARG A 118 -5.50 2.96 13.87
C ARG A 118 -6.63 3.27 12.90
N GLY A 119 -6.30 3.71 11.69
CA GLY A 119 -7.32 4.15 10.77
C GLY A 119 -6.83 4.72 9.45
N PHE A 120 -7.73 5.45 8.81
CA PHE A 120 -7.50 6.21 7.59
C PHE A 120 -8.12 7.59 7.72
N ALA A 121 -7.51 8.59 7.08
CA ALA A 121 -8.04 9.93 6.93
C ALA A 121 -7.95 10.39 5.47
N ALA A 122 -8.94 11.17 5.05
CA ALA A 122 -8.89 11.97 3.83
C ALA A 122 -9.06 13.44 4.19
N THR A 123 -8.15 14.28 3.71
CA THR A 123 -8.21 15.73 3.90
C THR A 123 -8.09 16.42 2.55
N GLY A 124 -9.02 17.31 2.24
CA GLY A 124 -8.95 18.16 1.06
C GLY A 124 -7.71 19.04 1.06
N ARG A 125 -7.25 19.47 -0.12
CA ARG A 125 -6.08 20.38 -0.24
C ARG A 125 -6.32 21.77 0.38
N ASP A 126 -7.57 22.09 0.72
CA ASP A 126 -7.97 23.26 1.48
C ASP A 126 -7.88 23.06 3.01
N GLY A 127 -7.47 21.87 3.46
CA GLY A 127 -7.40 21.48 4.87
C GLY A 127 -8.74 21.01 5.45
N GLU A 128 -9.81 20.94 4.65
CA GLU A 128 -11.09 20.39 5.11
C GLU A 128 -10.98 18.87 5.31
N SER A 129 -11.23 18.39 6.53
CA SER A 129 -11.36 16.95 6.77
C SER A 129 -12.61 16.43 6.06
N TRP A 130 -12.42 15.52 5.11
CA TRP A 130 -13.51 14.89 4.38
C TRP A 130 -14.10 13.73 5.17
N TRP A 131 -13.23 12.89 5.71
CA TRP A 131 -13.61 11.80 6.62
C TRP A 131 -12.40 11.25 7.35
N GLU A 132 -12.70 10.59 8.46
CA GLU A 132 -11.75 9.84 9.26
C GLU A 132 -12.42 8.55 9.74
N ARG A 133 -11.70 7.43 9.66
CA ARG A 133 -12.16 6.11 10.09
C ARG A 133 -11.13 5.49 10.99
N GLN A 134 -11.43 5.42 12.28
CA GLN A 134 -10.55 4.83 13.28
C GLN A 134 -11.20 3.65 14.00
N TRP A 135 -10.34 2.83 14.58
CA TRP A 135 -10.72 1.64 15.33
C TRP A 135 -9.69 1.39 16.43
N GLU A 136 -10.18 0.89 17.57
CA GLU A 136 -9.36 0.50 18.72
C GLU A 136 -8.72 -0.85 18.46
N ASP A 137 -7.38 -0.91 18.53
CA ASP A 137 -6.59 -2.12 18.32
C ASP A 137 -6.87 -2.85 16.97
N GLY A 138 -6.04 -3.83 16.60
CA GLY A 138 -6.22 -4.63 15.38
C GLY A 138 -5.10 -4.49 14.35
N ASP A 139 -5.36 -4.96 13.13
CA ASP A 139 -4.34 -5.09 12.09
C ASP A 139 -3.82 -3.72 11.61
N VAL A 140 -2.57 -3.66 11.15
CA VAL A 140 -2.01 -2.45 10.52
C VAL A 140 -2.79 -2.20 9.21
N PRO A 141 -3.28 -0.98 8.97
CA PRO A 141 -3.80 -0.62 7.66
C PRO A 141 -2.64 -0.49 6.66
N ALA A 142 -2.84 -1.01 5.45
CA ALA A 142 -1.94 -0.75 4.35
C ALA A 142 -2.10 0.70 3.85
N ALA A 143 -1.14 1.24 3.10
CA ALA A 143 -1.30 2.54 2.45
C ALA A 143 -2.59 2.58 1.58
N PRO A 144 -3.33 3.69 1.58
CA PRO A 144 -4.52 3.83 0.75
C PRO A 144 -4.14 3.85 -0.74
N THR A 145 -4.97 3.24 -1.58
CA THR A 145 -4.89 3.37 -3.04
C THR A 145 -6.06 4.18 -3.55
N ILE A 146 -5.81 5.17 -4.40
CA ILE A 146 -6.82 6.07 -4.93
C ILE A 146 -6.89 5.91 -6.43
N HIS A 147 -8.08 5.67 -6.97
CA HIS A 147 -8.26 5.52 -8.41
C HIS A 147 -9.64 6.01 -8.83
N GLY A 148 -9.70 7.03 -9.69
CA GLY A 148 -10.93 7.75 -10.00
C GLY A 148 -11.56 8.34 -8.73
N GLU A 149 -12.85 8.05 -8.52
CA GLU A 149 -13.61 8.47 -7.33
C GLU A 149 -13.56 7.47 -6.17
N THR A 150 -12.68 6.47 -6.25
CA THR A 150 -12.65 5.34 -5.32
C THR A 150 -11.36 5.33 -4.51
N ALA A 151 -11.49 5.13 -3.19
CA ALA A 151 -10.38 4.78 -2.30
C ALA A 151 -10.47 3.28 -1.94
N LEU A 152 -9.39 2.55 -2.16
CA LEU A 152 -9.21 1.16 -1.81
C LEU A 152 -8.41 1.09 -0.51
N LEU A 153 -9.03 0.53 0.53
CA LEU A 153 -8.49 0.50 1.88
C LEU A 153 -8.41 -0.95 2.36
N SER A 154 -7.20 -1.42 2.65
CA SER A 154 -6.96 -2.76 3.18
C SER A 154 -6.56 -2.72 4.65
N ARG A 155 -7.18 -3.61 5.42
CA ARG A 155 -6.84 -3.86 6.82
C ARG A 155 -6.98 -5.35 7.11
N GLY A 156 -5.90 -5.96 7.59
CA GLY A 156 -5.94 -7.35 8.00
C GLY A 156 -6.32 -8.27 6.83
N ARG A 157 -7.53 -8.83 6.90
CA ARG A 157 -8.06 -9.75 5.89
C ARG A 157 -9.25 -9.19 5.12
N THR A 158 -9.43 -7.87 5.15
CA THR A 158 -10.54 -7.19 4.50
C THR A 158 -10.01 -6.05 3.65
N THR A 159 -10.55 -5.91 2.45
CA THR A 159 -10.35 -4.77 1.58
C THR A 159 -11.70 -4.18 1.22
N VAL A 160 -11.82 -2.86 1.31
CA VAL A 160 -13.03 -2.14 0.93
C VAL A 160 -12.72 -1.13 -0.17
N ALA A 161 -13.66 -0.97 -1.10
CA ALA A 161 -13.74 0.21 -1.95
C ALA A 161 -14.77 1.16 -1.36
N VAL A 162 -14.36 2.41 -1.16
CA VAL A 162 -15.23 3.48 -0.71
C VAL A 162 -15.17 4.65 -1.67
N ASP A 163 -16.24 5.45 -1.70
CA ASP A 163 -16.20 6.78 -2.29
C ASP A 163 -15.11 7.59 -1.60
N ARG A 164 -14.13 8.09 -2.37
CA ARG A 164 -12.96 8.75 -1.81
C ARG A 164 -13.30 10.05 -1.07
N ARG A 165 -14.44 10.69 -1.34
CA ARG A 165 -14.82 11.96 -0.72
C ARG A 165 -15.73 11.80 0.50
N SER A 166 -16.61 10.81 0.51
CA SER A 166 -17.62 10.60 1.56
C SER A 166 -17.38 9.35 2.42
N ALA A 167 -16.45 8.49 2.00
CA ALA A 167 -16.23 7.14 2.50
C ALA A 167 -17.45 6.20 2.35
N GLU A 168 -18.46 6.53 1.55
CA GLU A 168 -19.58 5.62 1.30
C GLU A 168 -19.09 4.29 0.70
N LEU A 169 -19.50 3.17 1.30
CA LEU A 169 -19.07 1.84 0.89
C LEU A 169 -19.62 1.49 -0.51
N ARG A 170 -18.74 1.09 -1.42
CA ARG A 170 -19.09 0.58 -2.76
C ARG A 170 -19.12 -0.94 -2.72
N TRP A 171 -18.00 -1.56 -2.34
CA TRP A 171 -17.90 -2.99 -2.14
C TRP A 171 -16.90 -3.36 -1.04
N GLU A 172 -17.05 -4.56 -0.49
CA GLU A 172 -16.16 -5.17 0.49
C GLU A 172 -15.78 -6.58 0.04
N TYR A 173 -14.51 -6.94 0.20
CA TYR A 173 -14.00 -8.27 -0.07
C TYR A 173 -13.21 -8.79 1.14
N ALA A 174 -13.53 -10.00 1.62
CA ALA A 174 -12.81 -10.61 2.77
C ALA A 174 -11.46 -11.25 2.35
N ALA A 175 -10.62 -10.44 1.71
CA ALA A 175 -9.22 -10.71 1.41
C ALA A 175 -8.40 -9.42 1.54
N GLY A 176 -7.12 -9.61 1.81
CA GLY A 176 -6.15 -8.56 2.03
C GLY A 176 -5.01 -9.09 2.90
N SER A 177 -4.02 -8.23 3.09
CA SER A 177 -2.95 -8.37 4.07
C SER A 177 -2.75 -7.02 4.73
N GLY A 178 -2.29 -6.99 5.99
CA GLY A 178 -2.00 -5.74 6.69
C GLY A 178 -0.96 -4.88 5.96
N ASP A 179 0.01 -5.53 5.31
CA ASP A 179 1.10 -4.88 4.56
C ASP A 179 0.86 -4.93 3.03
N GLY A 180 -0.23 -5.58 2.61
CA GLY A 180 -0.57 -5.78 1.20
C GLY A 180 -1.39 -4.63 0.65
N VAL A 181 -0.72 -3.60 0.14
CA VAL A 181 -1.36 -2.46 -0.51
C VAL A 181 -2.11 -2.93 -1.78
N PRO A 182 -3.42 -2.68 -1.90
CA PRO A 182 -4.16 -2.92 -3.15
C PRO A 182 -3.47 -2.21 -4.31
N THR A 183 -3.33 -2.87 -5.46
CA THR A 183 -2.76 -2.23 -6.64
C THR A 183 -3.82 -2.16 -7.74
N ALA A 184 -4.18 -0.96 -8.16
CA ALA A 184 -5.18 -0.72 -9.20
C ALA A 184 -4.53 -0.44 -10.55
N VAL A 185 -4.91 -1.18 -11.60
CA VAL A 185 -4.49 -0.89 -12.99
C VAL A 185 -5.72 -0.97 -13.88
N GLY A 186 -6.11 0.18 -14.44
CA GLY A 186 -7.38 0.32 -15.15
C GLY A 186 -8.54 -0.02 -14.22
N GLU A 187 -9.38 -0.97 -14.63
CA GLU A 187 -10.52 -1.45 -13.81
C GLU A 187 -10.19 -2.73 -13.04
N THR A 188 -8.92 -3.09 -12.87
CA THR A 188 -8.51 -4.30 -12.14
C THR A 188 -7.84 -3.91 -10.83
N VAL A 189 -8.21 -4.57 -9.73
CA VAL A 189 -7.57 -4.42 -8.43
C VAL A 189 -6.88 -5.72 -8.05
N TYR A 190 -5.57 -5.66 -7.85
CA TYR A 190 -4.77 -6.80 -7.40
C TYR A 190 -4.60 -6.75 -5.88
N LEU A 191 -4.95 -7.86 -5.23
CA LEU A 191 -4.87 -8.01 -3.77
C LEU A 191 -3.88 -9.12 -3.40
N PRO A 192 -2.71 -8.78 -2.85
CA PRO A 192 -1.85 -9.77 -2.19
C PRO A 192 -2.44 -10.22 -0.85
N GLY A 193 -2.06 -11.42 -0.42
CA GLY A 193 -2.61 -12.06 0.78
C GLY A 193 -2.28 -13.55 0.79
N ARG A 194 -3.22 -14.42 1.14
CA ARG A 194 -3.02 -15.89 1.04
C ARG A 194 -2.92 -16.42 -0.40
N ARG A 195 -3.38 -15.62 -1.35
CA ARG A 195 -3.32 -15.81 -2.79
C ARG A 195 -3.24 -14.43 -3.40
N LEU A 196 -2.65 -14.34 -4.59
CA LEU A 196 -2.81 -13.14 -5.41
C LEU A 196 -4.19 -13.23 -6.08
N LEU A 197 -5.04 -12.26 -5.81
CA LEU A 197 -6.35 -12.12 -6.43
C LEU A 197 -6.34 -10.95 -7.41
N ALA A 198 -7.09 -11.07 -8.50
CA ALA A 198 -7.53 -9.92 -9.27
C ALA A 198 -9.04 -9.79 -9.14
N LEU A 199 -9.46 -8.61 -8.70
CA LEU A 199 -10.85 -8.23 -8.62
C LEU A 199 -11.19 -7.29 -9.77
N ASP A 200 -12.45 -7.37 -10.19
CA ASP A 200 -13.09 -6.26 -10.88
C ASP A 200 -13.14 -5.08 -9.91
N GLY A 201 -12.47 -3.98 -10.24
CA GLY A 201 -12.36 -2.85 -9.34
C GLY A 201 -13.66 -2.04 -9.22
N VAL A 202 -14.58 -2.18 -10.18
CA VAL A 202 -15.90 -1.54 -10.17
C VAL A 202 -16.85 -2.33 -9.28
N THR A 203 -16.94 -3.65 -9.47
CA THR A 203 -17.93 -4.49 -8.77
C THR A 203 -17.39 -5.18 -7.53
N GLY A 204 -16.06 -5.28 -7.38
CA GLY A 204 -15.39 -6.06 -6.35
C GLY A 204 -15.36 -7.57 -6.63
N GLU A 205 -15.93 -8.05 -7.73
CA GLU A 205 -16.01 -9.48 -8.04
C GLU A 205 -14.64 -10.06 -8.39
N CYS A 206 -14.31 -11.26 -7.86
CA CYS A 206 -13.07 -11.93 -8.23
C CYS A 206 -13.08 -12.36 -9.70
N ARG A 207 -12.13 -11.83 -10.47
CA ARG A 207 -11.89 -12.22 -11.86
C ARG A 207 -11.06 -13.50 -11.92
N TRP A 208 -10.00 -13.57 -11.12
CA TRP A 208 -9.15 -14.74 -10.99
C TRP A 208 -8.38 -14.78 -9.66
N ALA A 209 -7.90 -15.97 -9.31
CA ALA A 209 -6.99 -16.19 -8.20
C ALA A 209 -5.80 -17.03 -8.69
N ALA A 210 -4.57 -16.56 -8.48
CA ALA A 210 -3.38 -17.31 -8.84
C ALA A 210 -3.13 -18.42 -7.80
N ASP A 211 -3.18 -19.68 -8.25
CA ASP A 211 -3.01 -20.86 -7.39
C ASP A 211 -1.58 -21.43 -7.37
N ASP A 212 -0.75 -21.04 -8.35
CA ASP A 212 0.60 -21.61 -8.57
C ASP A 212 1.74 -20.75 -8.00
N LEU A 213 1.43 -19.79 -7.12
CA LEU A 213 2.42 -18.96 -6.44
C LEU A 213 2.81 -19.56 -5.08
N SER A 214 4.00 -19.23 -4.59
CA SER A 214 4.34 -19.38 -3.17
C SER A 214 3.37 -18.57 -2.31
N ASN A 215 3.12 -19.04 -1.08
CA ASN A 215 2.04 -18.54 -0.23
C ASN A 215 2.55 -18.19 1.18
N PRO A 216 2.34 -16.94 1.64
CA PRO A 216 1.67 -15.84 0.93
C PRO A 216 2.59 -15.18 -0.12
N PRO A 217 2.08 -14.76 -1.29
CA PRO A 217 2.79 -13.78 -2.10
C PRO A 217 2.93 -12.47 -1.32
N GLY A 218 4.11 -11.85 -1.41
CA GLY A 218 4.38 -10.52 -0.88
C GLY A 218 3.61 -9.42 -1.62
N PRO A 219 3.87 -8.14 -1.28
CA PRO A 219 3.28 -7.01 -1.99
C PRO A 219 3.59 -7.06 -3.50
N VAL A 220 2.71 -6.47 -4.32
CA VAL A 220 2.79 -6.59 -5.79
C VAL A 220 3.08 -5.27 -6.47
N ALA A 221 3.68 -5.35 -7.65
CA ALA A 221 3.69 -4.28 -8.64
C ALA A 221 3.00 -4.74 -9.91
N ALA A 222 2.23 -3.88 -10.55
CA ALA A 222 1.45 -4.26 -11.73
C ALA A 222 1.62 -3.28 -12.88
N THR A 223 1.52 -3.83 -14.08
CA THR A 223 1.38 -3.13 -15.36
C THR A 223 0.07 -3.57 -16.00
N GLU A 224 -0.32 -2.98 -17.13
CA GLU A 224 -1.55 -3.38 -17.83
C GLU A 224 -1.57 -4.86 -18.20
N SER A 225 -0.41 -5.44 -18.52
CA SER A 225 -0.32 -6.83 -18.95
C SER A 225 0.15 -7.78 -17.86
N THR A 226 0.91 -7.34 -16.86
CA THR A 226 1.68 -8.23 -15.98
C THR A 226 1.64 -7.77 -14.53
N VAL A 227 1.42 -8.73 -13.62
CA VAL A 227 1.58 -8.53 -12.18
C VAL A 227 2.85 -9.23 -11.72
N PHE A 228 3.66 -8.53 -10.95
CA PHE A 228 4.90 -9.02 -10.38
C PHE A 228 4.73 -9.18 -8.87
N ALA A 229 5.07 -10.36 -8.37
CA ALA A 229 5.00 -10.69 -6.96
C ALA A 229 6.23 -11.49 -6.59
N GLU A 230 6.84 -11.16 -5.45
CA GLU A 230 7.87 -11.99 -4.84
C GLU A 230 7.28 -12.75 -3.65
N GLY A 231 7.66 -14.01 -3.49
CA GLY A 231 7.31 -14.79 -2.32
C GLY A 231 8.24 -15.97 -2.15
N ASP A 232 8.74 -16.17 -0.94
CA ASP A 232 9.63 -17.28 -0.57
C ASP A 232 10.85 -17.44 -1.49
N GLY A 233 11.47 -16.33 -1.92
CA GLY A 233 12.69 -16.34 -2.72
C GLY A 233 12.43 -16.61 -4.20
N THR A 234 11.19 -16.41 -4.66
CA THR A 234 10.81 -16.55 -6.07
C THR A 234 10.07 -15.31 -6.53
N LEU A 235 10.58 -14.67 -7.57
CA LEU A 235 9.89 -13.61 -8.29
C LEU A 235 9.06 -14.21 -9.41
N TYR A 236 7.77 -13.89 -9.43
CA TYR A 236 6.83 -14.33 -10.47
C TYR A 236 6.42 -13.16 -11.34
N ALA A 237 6.27 -13.42 -12.64
CA ALA A 237 5.48 -12.59 -13.54
C ALA A 237 4.21 -13.33 -13.92
N VAL A 238 3.09 -12.75 -13.52
CA VAL A 238 1.74 -13.30 -13.68
C VAL A 238 1.00 -12.54 -14.76
N ASP A 239 0.29 -13.24 -15.62
CA ASP A 239 -0.58 -12.67 -16.63
C ASP A 239 -1.74 -11.92 -15.97
N ALA A 240 -1.85 -10.62 -16.22
CA ALA A 240 -2.91 -9.77 -15.67
C ALA A 240 -4.32 -10.23 -16.07
N ALA A 241 -4.47 -10.89 -17.23
CA ALA A 241 -5.77 -11.26 -17.76
C ALA A 241 -6.36 -12.50 -17.08
N ASP A 242 -5.53 -13.48 -16.72
CA ASP A 242 -6.01 -14.78 -16.25
C ASP A 242 -5.30 -15.35 -15.00
N GLY A 243 -4.27 -14.66 -14.49
CA GLY A 243 -3.55 -15.10 -13.30
C GLY A 243 -2.54 -16.22 -13.54
N SER A 244 -2.27 -16.60 -14.80
CA SER A 244 -1.28 -17.63 -15.12
C SER A 244 0.16 -17.13 -15.00
N VAL A 245 1.07 -17.99 -14.51
CA VAL A 245 2.49 -17.64 -14.41
C VAL A 245 3.12 -17.64 -15.80
N ARG A 246 3.61 -16.49 -16.26
CA ARG A 246 4.35 -16.36 -17.53
C ARG A 246 5.79 -16.82 -17.39
N TRP A 247 6.42 -16.42 -16.29
CA TRP A 247 7.75 -16.85 -15.89
C TRP A 247 7.92 -16.71 -14.39
N GLN A 248 8.90 -17.43 -13.85
CA GLN A 248 9.32 -17.32 -12.46
C GLN A 248 10.84 -17.43 -12.35
N GLU A 249 11.42 -16.74 -11.38
CA GLU A 249 12.86 -16.66 -11.21
C GLU A 249 13.25 -16.73 -9.74
N SER A 250 14.31 -17.48 -9.45
CA SER A 250 14.85 -17.55 -8.09
C SER A 250 15.57 -16.26 -7.74
N VAL A 251 15.21 -15.69 -6.61
CA VAL A 251 15.87 -14.54 -5.98
C VAL A 251 16.45 -15.02 -4.64
N PRO A 252 17.79 -15.16 -4.51
CA PRO A 252 18.43 -15.85 -3.38
C PRO A 252 18.18 -15.21 -2.00
N GLU A 253 17.76 -13.95 -1.96
CA GLU A 253 17.35 -13.24 -0.76
C GLU A 253 15.94 -12.69 -0.98
N PRO A 254 14.90 -13.25 -0.32
CA PRO A 254 13.55 -12.72 -0.40
C PRO A 254 13.49 -11.31 0.18
N GLY A 255 12.59 -10.49 -0.37
CA GLY A 255 12.30 -9.16 0.13
C GLY A 255 11.02 -9.16 0.97
N TYR A 256 10.80 -8.08 1.71
CA TYR A 256 9.52 -7.85 2.40
C TYR A 256 8.57 -6.96 1.59
N ASP A 257 9.04 -6.45 0.47
CA ASP A 257 8.49 -5.31 -0.23
C ASP A 257 8.08 -5.67 -1.66
N ALA A 258 7.25 -4.85 -2.29
CA ALA A 258 6.86 -5.08 -3.68
C ALA A 258 8.09 -4.98 -4.61
N PRO A 259 8.17 -5.85 -5.64
CA PRO A 259 9.09 -5.62 -6.75
C PRO A 259 8.88 -4.24 -7.36
N VAL A 260 9.92 -3.66 -7.96
CA VAL A 260 9.79 -2.43 -8.76
C VAL A 260 10.00 -2.71 -10.24
N VAL A 261 9.20 -2.06 -11.07
CA VAL A 261 9.09 -2.34 -12.50
C VAL A 261 9.41 -1.08 -13.29
N GLY A 262 10.65 -0.97 -13.76
CA GLY A 262 11.06 0.00 -14.75
C GLY A 262 10.77 -0.44 -16.18
N ASP A 263 11.16 0.39 -17.14
CA ASP A 263 11.05 0.04 -18.56
C ASP A 263 11.99 -1.10 -18.95
N ALA A 264 13.21 -1.09 -18.40
CA ALA A 264 14.25 -2.06 -18.73
C ALA A 264 14.33 -3.25 -17.77
N VAL A 265 13.89 -3.10 -16.51
CA VAL A 265 14.12 -4.09 -15.45
C VAL A 265 12.95 -4.24 -14.50
N VAL A 266 12.84 -5.42 -13.90
CA VAL A 266 12.14 -5.68 -12.64
C VAL A 266 13.18 -5.87 -11.56
N ALA A 267 13.12 -5.10 -10.47
CA ALA A 267 14.09 -5.15 -9.39
C ALA A 267 13.46 -5.55 -8.06
N VAL A 268 14.23 -6.25 -7.22
CA VAL A 268 13.84 -6.68 -5.87
C VAL A 268 15.00 -6.37 -4.93
N MET A 269 14.68 -5.84 -3.74
CA MET A 269 15.64 -5.69 -2.64
C MET A 269 15.42 -6.85 -1.66
N GLY A 270 16.45 -7.69 -1.48
CA GLY A 270 16.43 -8.74 -0.47
C GLY A 270 16.60 -8.17 0.94
N SER A 271 16.24 -8.97 1.96
CA SER A 271 16.29 -8.55 3.36
C SER A 271 17.69 -8.23 3.90
N GLU A 272 18.76 -8.67 3.23
CA GLU A 272 20.15 -8.35 3.61
C GLU A 272 20.77 -7.33 2.65
N GLY A 273 19.95 -6.64 1.84
CA GLY A 273 20.39 -5.57 0.94
C GLY A 273 20.92 -6.04 -0.40
N LEU A 274 20.73 -7.30 -0.79
CA LEU A 274 21.03 -7.74 -2.15
C LEU A 274 19.95 -7.20 -3.11
N LEU A 275 20.30 -6.14 -3.83
CA LEU A 275 19.51 -5.61 -4.94
C LEU A 275 19.71 -6.51 -6.16
N GLN A 276 18.62 -7.00 -6.72
CA GLN A 276 18.61 -7.92 -7.85
C GLN A 276 17.74 -7.35 -8.95
N ALA A 277 18.23 -7.34 -10.19
CA ALA A 277 17.47 -6.85 -11.33
C ALA A 277 17.40 -7.89 -12.45
N ILE A 278 16.18 -8.10 -12.92
CA ILE A 278 15.83 -9.00 -14.01
C ILE A 278 15.41 -8.15 -15.20
N PRO A 279 16.13 -8.23 -16.32
CA PRO A 279 15.76 -7.47 -17.50
C PRO A 279 14.42 -7.88 -18.09
N ARG A 280 13.73 -6.91 -18.70
CA ARG A 280 12.44 -7.10 -19.35
C ARG A 280 12.53 -7.36 -20.86
N GLY A 281 13.75 -7.43 -21.40
CA GLY A 281 14.03 -7.72 -22.81
C GLY A 281 15.10 -8.81 -22.98
N ASP A 282 15.14 -9.42 -24.17
CA ASP A 282 15.86 -10.67 -24.42
C ASP A 282 17.40 -10.55 -24.44
N ASP A 283 17.94 -9.34 -24.70
CA ASP A 283 19.37 -9.12 -24.94
C ASP A 283 20.15 -8.58 -23.72
N ALA A 284 19.50 -8.48 -22.55
CA ALA A 284 20.08 -7.89 -21.36
C ALA A 284 20.43 -8.94 -20.30
N GLU A 285 21.55 -8.76 -19.62
CA GLU A 285 21.98 -9.65 -18.54
C GLU A 285 21.41 -9.22 -17.19
N ARG A 286 21.12 -10.22 -16.35
CA ARG A 286 20.76 -9.97 -14.95
C ARG A 286 21.96 -9.43 -14.19
N TRP A 287 21.68 -8.57 -13.23
CA TRP A 287 22.71 -8.05 -12.35
C TRP A 287 22.25 -8.04 -10.90
N GLN A 288 23.23 -8.07 -10.00
CA GLN A 288 23.02 -8.00 -8.57
C GLN A 288 24.03 -7.04 -7.95
N ARG A 289 23.62 -6.28 -6.94
CA ARG A 289 24.46 -5.35 -6.20
C ARG A 289 24.16 -5.44 -4.71
N GLN A 290 25.20 -5.41 -3.90
CA GLN A 290 25.05 -5.27 -2.46
C GLN A 290 24.81 -3.80 -2.15
N VAL A 291 23.70 -3.52 -1.48
CA VAL A 291 23.38 -2.23 -0.86
C VAL A 291 23.46 -2.46 0.65
N PRO A 292 24.55 -2.06 1.32
CA PRO A 292 24.74 -2.33 2.74
C PRO A 292 23.60 -1.77 3.61
N GLY A 293 22.92 -2.65 4.35
CA GLY A 293 21.76 -2.25 5.15
C GLY A 293 20.53 -1.86 4.32
N GLY A 294 20.47 -2.13 3.02
CA GLY A 294 19.26 -1.92 2.22
C GLY A 294 18.13 -2.83 2.71
N GLN A 295 16.98 -2.26 3.08
CA GLN A 295 15.82 -3.00 3.60
C GLN A 295 14.55 -2.84 2.76
N VAL A 296 14.46 -1.75 1.99
CA VAL A 296 13.23 -1.33 1.30
C VAL A 296 13.45 -1.34 -0.21
N ALA A 297 12.39 -1.55 -0.98
CA ALA A 297 12.52 -1.55 -2.43
C ALA A 297 12.97 -0.18 -2.96
N PRO A 298 13.83 -0.16 -4.00
CA PRO A 298 14.36 1.07 -4.57
C PRO A 298 13.29 1.81 -5.40
N SER A 299 13.64 2.98 -5.92
CA SER A 299 12.86 3.68 -6.94
C SER A 299 13.53 3.58 -8.30
N VAL A 300 12.77 3.50 -9.40
CA VAL A 300 13.31 3.38 -10.75
C VAL A 300 12.85 4.55 -11.64
N ALA A 301 13.79 5.40 -12.05
CA ALA A 301 13.49 6.52 -12.95
C ALA A 301 14.74 6.93 -13.74
N HIS A 302 14.56 7.60 -14.87
CA HIS A 302 15.66 8.15 -15.67
C HIS A 302 16.80 7.14 -15.97
N SER A 303 16.41 5.91 -16.32
CA SER A 303 17.32 4.77 -16.56
C SER A 303 18.19 4.37 -15.36
N ARG A 304 17.79 4.74 -14.14
CA ARG A 304 18.50 4.41 -12.90
C ARG A 304 17.62 3.72 -11.87
N VAL A 305 18.26 2.89 -11.05
CA VAL A 305 17.71 2.36 -9.80
C VAL A 305 18.32 3.12 -8.63
N TYR A 306 17.49 3.79 -7.85
CA TYR A 306 17.89 4.59 -6.68
C TYR A 306 17.63 3.79 -5.40
N ALA A 307 18.68 3.53 -4.63
CA ALA A 307 18.59 2.75 -3.39
C ALA A 307 19.34 3.45 -2.25
N VAL A 308 18.84 3.31 -1.03
CA VAL A 308 19.47 3.84 0.17
C VAL A 308 20.27 2.74 0.85
N SER A 309 21.51 3.06 1.22
CA SER A 309 22.37 2.26 2.09
C SER A 309 22.35 2.87 3.48
N ASP A 310 21.72 2.18 4.43
CA ASP A 310 21.64 2.61 5.83
C ASP A 310 22.98 2.47 6.54
N THR A 311 23.77 1.48 6.12
CA THR A 311 25.07 1.22 6.76
C THR A 311 26.08 2.29 6.37
N ASP A 312 25.99 2.80 5.14
CA ASP A 312 26.89 3.81 4.61
C ASP A 312 26.28 5.22 4.61
N ASP A 313 25.06 5.38 5.11
CA ASP A 313 24.35 6.66 5.17
C ASP A 313 24.31 7.39 3.81
N SER A 314 23.99 6.62 2.75
CA SER A 314 24.15 7.10 1.37
C SER A 314 23.01 6.72 0.44
N LEU A 315 22.77 7.60 -0.54
CA LEU A 315 21.92 7.33 -1.70
C LEU A 315 22.80 6.85 -2.85
N LEU A 316 22.43 5.72 -3.45
CA LEU A 316 23.12 5.08 -4.56
C LEU A 316 22.25 5.15 -5.80
N ALA A 317 22.87 5.35 -6.96
CA ALA A 317 22.22 5.18 -8.25
C ALA A 317 22.97 4.14 -9.10
N PHE A 318 22.22 3.18 -9.63
CA PHE A 318 22.72 2.14 -10.51
C PHE A 318 22.11 2.28 -11.90
N ASP A 319 22.90 2.09 -12.95
CA ASP A 319 22.37 1.97 -14.31
C ASP A 319 21.42 0.77 -14.40
N THR A 320 20.22 1.00 -14.95
CA THR A 320 19.19 -0.05 -15.04
C THR A 320 19.61 -1.25 -15.89
N HIS A 321 20.49 -1.09 -16.87
CA HIS A 321 20.87 -2.16 -17.78
C HIS A 321 22.06 -2.97 -17.27
N THR A 322 23.08 -2.32 -16.72
CA THR A 322 24.35 -2.97 -16.31
C THR A 322 24.46 -3.19 -14.80
N GLY A 323 23.68 -2.45 -14.01
CA GLY A 323 23.81 -2.35 -12.57
C GLY A 323 25.09 -1.64 -12.12
N GLU A 324 25.88 -1.04 -13.02
CA GLU A 324 27.04 -0.25 -12.63
C GLU A 324 26.59 0.95 -11.79
N THR A 325 27.36 1.27 -10.74
CA THR A 325 27.08 2.45 -9.92
C THR A 325 27.44 3.70 -10.71
N ASP A 326 26.42 4.48 -11.05
CA ASP A 326 26.59 5.79 -11.70
C ASP A 326 27.16 6.81 -10.71
N TRP A 327 26.60 6.83 -9.50
CA TRP A 327 27.03 7.70 -8.42
C TRP A 327 26.59 7.18 -7.04
N SER A 328 27.23 7.71 -6.01
CA SER A 328 26.90 7.49 -4.59
C SER A 328 27.08 8.80 -3.83
N THR A 329 26.10 9.16 -3.03
CA THR A 329 26.05 10.44 -2.30
C THR A 329 25.80 10.17 -0.84
N GLY A 330 26.75 10.55 0.01
CA GLY A 330 26.55 10.52 1.47
C GLY A 330 25.58 11.61 1.88
N LEU A 331 24.52 11.23 2.60
CA LEU A 331 23.48 12.12 3.08
C LEU A 331 23.54 12.30 4.61
N GLY A 332 24.30 11.46 5.32
CA GLY A 332 24.45 11.56 6.78
C GLY A 332 23.59 10.55 7.53
N PRO A 333 23.79 10.43 8.86
CA PRO A 333 23.21 9.38 9.66
C PRO A 333 21.70 9.35 9.50
N THR A 334 21.15 8.19 9.17
CA THR A 334 19.71 7.95 9.01
C THR A 334 19.08 8.69 7.84
N VAL A 335 19.06 8.01 6.69
CA VAL A 335 18.24 8.37 5.54
C VAL A 335 17.03 7.44 5.53
N ASP A 336 15.84 7.98 5.32
CA ASP A 336 14.67 7.16 5.08
C ASP A 336 14.88 6.32 3.81
N HIS A 337 14.57 5.03 3.88
CA HIS A 337 14.85 4.11 2.79
C HIS A 337 14.02 4.37 1.53
N ARG A 338 12.97 5.21 1.62
CA ARG A 338 12.03 5.51 0.53
C ARG A 338 12.30 6.87 -0.07
N VAL A 339 12.84 6.88 -1.28
CA VAL A 339 13.02 8.12 -2.06
C VAL A 339 11.85 8.36 -3.01
N ALA A 340 11.56 9.63 -3.28
CA ALA A 340 10.73 10.00 -4.42
C ALA A 340 11.59 10.65 -5.50
N VAL A 341 11.25 10.46 -6.77
CA VAL A 341 12.04 10.96 -7.90
C VAL A 341 11.13 11.74 -8.83
N GLY A 342 11.40 13.03 -9.05
CA GLY A 342 10.66 13.84 -9.99
C GLY A 342 11.40 15.03 -10.58
N GLY A 343 11.12 15.36 -11.85
CA GLY A 343 11.76 16.45 -12.61
C GLY A 343 13.29 16.48 -12.54
N GLY A 344 13.93 15.32 -12.55
CA GLY A 344 15.39 15.20 -12.42
C GLY A 344 15.94 15.41 -11.01
N THR A 345 15.10 15.37 -9.97
CA THR A 345 15.51 15.46 -8.56
C THR A 345 15.07 14.22 -7.80
N VAL A 346 15.94 13.70 -6.93
CA VAL A 346 15.62 12.68 -5.92
C VAL A 346 15.40 13.38 -4.59
N TYR A 347 14.25 13.12 -3.98
CA TYR A 347 13.82 13.63 -2.69
C TYR A 347 13.99 12.52 -1.67
N ALA A 348 14.90 12.72 -0.73
CA ALA A 348 15.22 11.76 0.32
C ALA A 348 15.06 12.43 1.69
N MET A 349 14.26 11.82 2.55
CA MET A 349 14.16 12.21 3.95
C MET A 349 15.38 11.68 4.70
N GLY A 350 15.86 12.42 5.70
CA GLY A 350 16.91 11.93 6.58
C GLY A 350 17.19 12.91 7.70
N TYR A 351 18.34 12.77 8.34
CA TYR A 351 18.72 13.59 9.49
C TYR A 351 20.07 14.27 9.28
N ASP A 352 20.12 15.58 9.50
CA ASP A 352 21.36 16.36 9.47
C ASP A 352 21.89 16.54 10.90
N GLY A 353 22.84 15.68 11.27
CA GLY A 353 23.50 15.73 12.58
C GLY A 353 24.30 17.00 12.86
N SER A 354 24.52 17.88 11.89
CA SER A 354 25.16 19.19 12.13
C SER A 354 24.20 20.21 12.74
N ILE A 355 22.90 20.06 12.50
CA ILE A 355 21.83 20.88 13.08
C ILE A 355 20.92 20.10 14.04
N GLU A 356 21.13 18.78 14.15
CA GLU A 356 20.37 17.85 14.98
C GLU A 356 18.88 17.76 14.61
N GLU A 357 18.57 17.76 13.31
CA GLU A 357 17.18 17.82 12.81
C GLU A 357 16.94 16.95 11.59
N ASP A 358 15.67 16.56 11.42
CA ASP A 358 15.20 15.94 10.19
C ASP A 358 15.20 16.95 9.04
N VAL A 359 15.59 16.47 7.87
CA VAL A 359 15.77 17.26 6.66
C VAL A 359 15.19 16.54 5.44
N LEU A 360 14.82 17.32 4.44
CA LEU A 360 14.64 16.84 3.08
C LEU A 360 15.87 17.16 2.23
N PHE A 361 16.55 16.13 1.75
CA PHE A 361 17.59 16.25 0.74
C PHE A 361 16.97 16.29 -0.66
N CYS A 362 17.36 17.29 -1.45
CA CYS A 362 17.05 17.39 -2.87
C CYS A 362 18.33 17.12 -3.67
N VAL A 363 18.44 15.92 -4.24
CA VAL A 363 19.63 15.42 -4.93
C VAL A 363 19.40 15.45 -6.43
N ASP A 364 20.34 15.95 -7.22
CA ASP A 364 20.26 15.87 -8.67
C ASP A 364 20.29 14.41 -9.13
N ALA A 365 19.27 13.98 -9.85
CA ALA A 365 19.07 12.58 -10.22
C ALA A 365 20.13 12.04 -11.21
N ALA A 366 20.81 12.94 -11.93
CA ALA A 366 21.82 12.57 -12.93
C ALA A 366 23.24 12.50 -12.35
N SER A 367 23.61 13.40 -11.45
CA SER A 367 24.97 13.55 -10.91
C SER A 367 25.13 13.08 -9.47
N GLY A 368 24.04 12.97 -8.70
CA GLY A 368 24.08 12.72 -7.27
C GLY A 368 24.43 13.96 -6.43
N GLU A 369 24.55 15.15 -7.03
CA GLU A 369 24.86 16.37 -6.27
C GLU A 369 23.68 16.77 -5.36
N VAL A 370 23.93 16.99 -4.07
CA VAL A 370 22.94 17.60 -3.16
C VAL A 370 22.76 19.07 -3.54
N ARG A 371 21.67 19.39 -4.22
CA ARG A 371 21.33 20.77 -4.62
C ARG A 371 20.83 21.60 -3.46
N ARG A 372 20.12 20.95 -2.53
CA ARG A 372 19.44 21.60 -1.41
C ARG A 372 19.24 20.62 -0.27
N THR A 373 19.39 21.13 0.95
CA THR A 373 18.96 20.47 2.19
C THR A 373 17.97 21.41 2.87
N VAL A 374 16.79 20.90 3.22
CA VAL A 374 15.73 21.70 3.83
C VAL A 374 15.44 21.16 5.23
N PRO A 375 15.75 21.91 6.31
CA PRO A 375 15.32 21.58 7.67
C PRO A 375 13.80 21.53 7.77
N LEU A 376 13.30 20.48 8.42
CA LEU A 376 11.86 20.27 8.56
C LEU A 376 11.38 20.92 9.83
N ARG A 377 10.82 22.13 9.67
CA ARG A 377 10.32 22.94 10.77
C ARG A 377 8.97 23.53 10.45
N THR A 378 8.11 23.65 11.46
CA THR A 378 6.83 24.35 11.32
C THR A 378 7.04 25.84 11.03
N ALA A 379 5.99 26.55 10.62
CA ALA A 379 6.02 28.01 10.50
C ALA A 379 6.33 28.74 11.84
N ALA A 380 6.18 28.06 12.97
CA ALA A 380 6.56 28.55 14.29
C ALA A 380 8.02 28.20 14.68
N ASP A 381 8.79 27.65 13.74
CA ASP A 381 10.20 27.23 13.89
C ASP A 381 10.41 26.01 14.81
N GLU A 382 9.37 25.19 15.00
CA GLU A 382 9.43 23.95 15.78
C GLU A 382 9.91 22.79 14.90
N PRO A 383 10.91 21.99 15.33
CA PRO A 383 11.42 20.88 14.54
C PRO A 383 10.38 19.77 14.41
N LEU A 384 10.18 19.31 13.18
CA LEU A 384 9.33 18.17 12.86
C LEU A 384 10.14 16.88 12.94
N VAL A 385 9.52 15.84 13.47
CA VAL A 385 10.08 14.48 13.52
C VAL A 385 9.36 13.61 12.51
N THR A 386 10.13 12.86 11.74
CA THR A 386 9.70 11.88 10.75
C THR A 386 10.16 10.49 11.18
N GLU A 387 9.33 9.47 10.93
CA GLU A 387 9.56 8.13 11.46
C GLU A 387 9.36 7.05 10.40
N GLY A 388 10.39 6.81 9.57
CA GLY A 388 10.40 5.70 8.60
C GLY A 388 9.32 5.83 7.52
N THR A 389 9.16 7.05 7.02
CA THR A 389 8.11 7.46 6.10
C THR A 389 8.66 7.97 4.76
N GLY A 390 8.09 7.45 3.66
CA GLY A 390 8.33 8.01 2.33
C GLY A 390 7.60 9.34 2.11
N VAL A 391 8.01 10.05 1.07
CA VAL A 391 7.36 11.29 0.62
C VAL A 391 6.48 11.04 -0.60
N ALA A 392 5.51 11.94 -0.79
CA ALA A 392 4.69 12.01 -1.99
C ALA A 392 4.91 13.37 -2.68
N LEU A 393 5.18 13.37 -3.97
CA LEU A 393 5.32 14.58 -4.77
C LEU A 393 3.95 14.99 -5.32
N ALA A 394 3.65 16.29 -5.21
CA ALA A 394 2.48 16.90 -5.81
C ALA A 394 2.86 18.20 -6.53
N ASP A 395 1.95 18.72 -7.35
CA ASP A 395 2.16 19.95 -8.12
C ASP A 395 2.43 21.16 -7.22
N ASP A 396 1.97 21.10 -5.98
CA ASP A 396 2.04 22.18 -4.98
C ASP A 396 3.10 21.94 -3.89
N GLY A 397 3.91 20.90 -3.99
CA GLY A 397 5.00 20.66 -3.03
C GLY A 397 5.31 19.19 -2.76
N VAL A 398 6.14 18.97 -1.74
CA VAL A 398 6.48 17.65 -1.21
C VAL A 398 5.62 17.39 0.03
N LEU A 399 4.86 16.30 0.03
CA LEU A 399 4.04 15.87 1.15
C LEU A 399 4.69 14.73 1.90
N PHE A 400 4.67 14.82 3.22
CA PHE A 400 5.29 13.83 4.09
C PHE A 400 4.57 13.79 5.43
N PRO A 401 4.46 12.61 6.06
CA PRO A 401 4.02 12.51 7.43
C PRO A 401 5.12 13.00 8.36
N ALA A 402 4.74 13.77 9.38
CA ALA A 402 5.64 14.19 10.44
C ALA A 402 4.84 14.46 11.72
N GLY A 403 5.53 14.69 12.83
CA GLY A 403 4.92 15.08 14.08
C GLY A 403 5.69 16.16 14.83
N VAL A 404 4.96 16.85 15.70
CA VAL A 404 5.50 17.79 16.69
C VAL A 404 4.87 17.45 18.04
N ASP A 405 5.65 17.33 19.10
CA ASP A 405 5.17 17.00 20.45
C ASP A 405 4.24 15.78 20.53
N GLY A 406 4.44 14.79 19.67
CA GLY A 406 3.63 13.55 19.60
C GLY A 406 2.33 13.67 18.81
N GLU A 407 2.02 14.85 18.26
CA GLU A 407 0.89 15.05 17.34
C GLU A 407 1.36 14.88 15.89
N TYR A 408 0.92 13.80 15.24
CA TYR A 408 1.26 13.51 13.85
C TYR A 408 0.24 14.08 12.86
N GLY A 409 0.74 14.42 11.67
CA GLY A 409 -0.04 14.92 10.54
C GLY A 409 0.67 14.66 9.22
N ILE A 410 -0.02 14.99 8.13
CA ILE A 410 0.64 15.18 6.84
C ILE A 410 0.99 16.65 6.68
N TYR A 411 2.25 16.91 6.36
CA TYR A 411 2.80 18.23 6.11
C TYR A 411 3.12 18.39 4.62
N ARG A 412 2.99 19.63 4.14
CA ARG A 412 3.38 20.04 2.79
C ARG A 412 4.54 21.01 2.90
N LEU A 413 5.63 20.71 2.21
CA LEU A 413 6.73 21.63 1.91
C LEU A 413 6.49 22.24 0.53
N GLY A 414 6.22 23.54 0.50
CA GLY A 414 6.05 24.34 -0.73
C GLY A 414 7.04 25.50 -0.82
#